data_AF-A0A6B2LTB0-F1
#
_entry.id   AF-A0A6B2LTB0-F1
#
_cell.length_a   1.000
_cell.length_b   1.000
_cell.length_c   1.000
_cell.angle_alpha   90.00
_cell.angle_beta   90.00
_cell.angle_gamma   90.00
#
_symmetry.space_group_name_H-M   'P 1'
#
loop_
_entity.id
_entity.type
_entity.pdbx_description
1 polymer ?
#
loop_
_entity_poly.entity_id
_entity_poly.type
_entity_poly.pdbx_seq_one_letter_code
_entity_poly.pdbx_strand_id
1 'polypeptide(L)' 'MFERNAVDEFVFEAVTLGELKKIRIGHDNSGFGPGWFLSHVVVRNEKTGVDTFFFVERWLAKDENDGETN' A
#
# COMPACT_ATOMS: atom_id res chain seq x y z
N MET A 1 10.43 0.47 7.98
CA MET A 1 10.94 0.91 6.67
C MET A 1 10.55 -0.18 5.71
N PHE A 2 9.91 0.13 4.59
CA PHE A 2 9.56 -0.88 3.60
C PHE A 2 10.83 -1.37 2.92
N GLU A 3 11.00 -2.70 2.83
CA GLU A 3 12.19 -3.31 2.25
C GLU A 3 11.85 -4.11 1.00
N ARG A 4 12.83 -4.23 0.09
CA ARG A 4 12.68 -5.02 -1.12
C ARG A 4 12.45 -6.48 -0.74
N ASN A 5 11.47 -7.11 -1.38
CA ASN A 5 11.07 -8.51 -1.13
C ASN A 5 10.56 -8.76 0.30
N ALA A 6 10.07 -7.74 0.98
CA ALA A 6 9.46 -7.86 2.29
C ALA A 6 7.94 -7.63 2.24
N VAL A 7 7.26 -8.10 3.28
CA VAL A 7 5.86 -7.79 3.57
C VAL A 7 5.84 -7.12 4.94
N ASP A 8 5.27 -5.94 5.00
CA ASP A 8 5.04 -5.20 6.24
C ASP A 8 3.56 -5.28 6.63
N GLU A 9 3.28 -5.65 7.88
CA GLU A 9 1.92 -5.82 8.40
C GLU A 9 1.62 -4.79 9.49
N PHE A 10 0.44 -4.19 9.42
CA PHE A 10 -0.02 -3.18 10.36
C PHE A 10 -1.47 -3.45 10.75
N VAL A 11 -1.78 -3.21 12.03
CA VAL A 11 -3.15 -3.29 12.55
C VAL A 11 -3.54 -1.93 13.11
N PHE A 12 -4.71 -1.43 12.71
CA PHE A 12 -5.25 -0.18 13.20
C PHE A 12 -6.77 -0.25 13.34
N GLU A 13 -7.32 0.58 14.23
CA GLU A 13 -8.76 0.71 14.38
C GLU A 13 -9.35 1.70 13.37
N ALA A 14 -10.51 1.36 12.83
CA ALA A 14 -11.26 2.21 11.92
C ALA A 14 -12.77 2.10 12.20
N VAL A 15 -13.52 3.07 11.69
CA VAL A 15 -14.98 2.97 11.63
C VAL A 15 -15.41 1.84 10.69
N THR A 16 -16.68 1.45 10.71
CA THR A 16 -17.19 0.48 9.73
C THR A 16 -17.18 1.11 8.33
N LEU A 17 -16.21 0.71 7.51
CA LEU A 17 -16.03 1.20 6.14
C LEU A 17 -16.90 0.47 5.10
N GLY A 18 -17.54 -0.65 5.49
CA GLY A 18 -18.28 -1.50 4.56
C GLY A 18 -17.36 -2.21 3.58
N GLU A 19 -17.78 -2.32 2.32
CA GLU A 19 -16.97 -2.92 1.26
C GLU A 19 -15.90 -1.92 0.79
N LEU A 20 -14.63 -2.30 0.90
CA LEU A 20 -13.51 -1.45 0.50
C LEU A 20 -13.39 -1.39 -1.02
N LYS A 21 -13.39 -0.17 -1.58
CA LYS A 21 -13.34 0.05 -3.04
C LYS A 21 -12.02 0.64 -3.55
N LYS A 22 -11.31 1.38 -2.70
CA LYS A 22 -10.09 2.10 -3.07
C LYS A 22 -9.16 2.24 -1.88
N ILE A 23 -7.88 2.17 -2.14
CA ILE A 23 -6.80 2.58 -1.23
C ILE A 23 -5.97 3.69 -1.89
N ARG A 24 -5.28 4.47 -1.06
CA ARG A 24 -4.26 5.43 -1.49
C ARG A 24 -3.01 5.14 -0.66
N ILE A 25 -1.90 4.89 -1.34
CA ILE A 25 -0.61 4.59 -0.75
C ILE A 25 0.35 5.68 -1.21
N GLY A 26 1.08 6.26 -0.26
CA GLY A 26 2.03 7.35 -0.48
C GLY A 26 3.33 7.10 0.27
N HIS A 27 4.40 7.73 -0.19
CA HIS A 27 5.69 7.75 0.49
C HIS A 27 6.30 9.15 0.38
N ASP A 28 7.11 9.53 1.37
CA ASP A 28 7.72 10.86 1.43
C ASP A 28 8.94 11.03 0.51
N ASN A 29 9.31 9.97 -0.24
CA ASN A 29 10.45 9.92 -1.13
C ASN A 29 11.79 10.25 -0.46
N SER A 30 11.91 10.00 0.85
CA SER A 30 13.13 10.19 1.61
C SER A 30 14.12 9.03 1.42
N GLY A 31 15.42 9.30 1.64
CA GLY A 31 16.48 8.28 1.57
C GLY A 31 17.09 8.07 0.18
N PHE A 32 18.05 7.12 0.09
CA PHE A 32 18.71 6.74 -1.16
C PHE A 32 17.90 5.65 -1.87
N GLY A 33 17.56 5.87 -3.14
CA GLY A 33 16.72 4.95 -3.92
C GLY A 33 15.31 4.81 -3.35
N PRO A 34 14.53 5.91 -3.27
CA PRO A 34 13.24 5.92 -2.58
C PRO A 34 12.11 5.20 -3.33
N GLY A 35 12.36 4.76 -4.56
CA GLY A 35 11.38 4.08 -5.39
C GLY A 35 10.93 2.76 -4.75
N TRP A 36 9.61 2.59 -4.63
CA TRP A 36 9.03 1.41 -3.99
C TRP A 36 8.11 0.68 -4.98
N PHE A 37 8.52 -0.52 -5.39
CA PHE A 37 7.65 -1.39 -6.16
C PHE A 37 6.63 -2.06 -5.25
N LEU A 38 5.35 -1.76 -5.46
CA LEU A 38 4.25 -2.33 -4.71
C LEU A 38 3.50 -3.33 -5.59
N SER A 39 3.58 -4.62 -5.24
CA SER A 39 2.82 -5.67 -5.93
C SER A 39 1.34 -5.60 -5.59
N HIS A 40 1.00 -5.72 -4.32
CA HIS A 40 -0.39 -5.70 -3.85
C HIS A 40 -0.47 -5.29 -2.37
N VAL A 41 -1.68 -4.92 -1.95
CA VAL A 41 -2.05 -4.70 -0.55
C VAL A 41 -3.23 -5.61 -0.21
N VAL A 42 -3.17 -6.27 0.93
CA VAL A 42 -4.29 -7.04 1.50
C VAL A 42 -4.82 -6.28 2.70
N VAL A 43 -6.12 -6.01 2.72
CA VAL A 43 -6.80 -5.46 3.91
C VAL A 43 -7.73 -6.51 4.45
N ARG A 44 -7.44 -7.01 5.65
CA ARG A 44 -8.30 -7.92 6.40
C ARG A 44 -9.20 -7.13 7.35
N ASN A 45 -10.50 -7.43 7.32
CA ASN A 45 -11.40 -7.02 8.38
C ASN A 45 -11.40 -8.08 9.49
N GLU A 46 -10.72 -7.82 10.60
CA GLU A 46 -10.60 -8.75 11.73
C GLU A 46 -11.94 -9.18 12.36
N LYS A 47 -13.00 -8.37 12.21
CA LYS A 47 -14.33 -8.74 12.75
C LYS A 47 -15.08 -9.71 11.85
N THR A 48 -14.92 -9.59 10.54
CA THR A 48 -15.65 -10.42 9.56
C THR A 48 -14.78 -11.52 8.94
N GLY A 49 -13.47 -11.45 9.10
CA GLY A 49 -12.49 -12.33 8.45
C GLY A 49 -12.34 -12.13 6.95
N VAL A 50 -12.95 -11.08 6.38
CA VAL A 50 -12.93 -10.83 4.94
C VAL A 50 -11.65 -10.14 4.52
N ASP A 51 -10.97 -10.72 3.53
CA ASP A 51 -9.77 -10.16 2.91
C ASP A 51 -10.14 -9.45 1.61
N THR A 52 -9.67 -8.21 1.45
CA THR A 52 -9.80 -7.44 0.20
C THR A 52 -8.42 -7.23 -0.40
N PHE A 53 -8.26 -7.57 -1.69
CA PHE A 53 -7.01 -7.46 -2.42
C PHE A 53 -7.00 -6.24 -3.33
N PHE A 54 -5.92 -5.46 -3.25
CA PHE A 54 -5.65 -4.35 -4.16
C PHE A 54 -4.35 -4.63 -4.90
N PHE A 55 -4.44 -5.06 -6.16
CA PHE A 55 -3.28 -5.28 -7.04
C PHE A 55 -2.82 -3.94 -7.62
N VAL A 56 -1.54 -3.63 -7.44
CA VAL A 56 -0.94 -2.33 -7.77
C VAL A 56 0.09 -2.49 -8.89
N GLU A 57 0.98 -3.48 -8.75
CA GLU A 57 2.01 -3.92 -9.70
C GLU A 57 2.76 -2.78 -10.42
N ARG A 58 3.15 -1.74 -9.66
CA ARG A 58 3.88 -0.58 -10.20
C ARG A 58 4.89 -0.02 -9.20
N TRP A 59 5.80 0.79 -9.73
CA TRP A 59 6.70 1.62 -8.93
C TRP A 59 5.96 2.86 -8.43
N LEU A 60 6.13 3.15 -7.14
CA LEU A 60 5.79 4.42 -6.52
C LEU A 60 7.09 5.22 -6.41
N ALA A 61 7.29 6.15 -7.35
CA ALA A 61 8.50 6.95 -7.44
C ALA A 61 8.20 8.27 -8.19
N LYS A 62 8.92 9.35 -7.86
CA LYS A 62 8.77 10.63 -8.59
C LYS A 62 9.24 10.56 -10.04
N ASP A 63 10.16 9.64 -10.34
CA ASP A 63 10.92 9.56 -11.58
C ASP A 63 10.63 8.32 -12.42
N GLU A 64 9.81 7.38 -11.94
CA GLU A 64 9.41 6.20 -12.70
C GLU A 64 7.88 6.07 -12.85
N ASN A 65 7.45 5.94 -14.11
CA ASN A 65 6.14 5.51 -14.63
C ASN A 65 4.90 6.43 -14.46
N ASP A 66 4.63 7.08 -13.33
CA ASP A 66 3.45 7.96 -13.21
C ASP A 66 3.70 9.36 -12.61
N GLY A 67 4.89 9.62 -12.06
CA GLY A 67 5.25 10.93 -11.52
C GLY A 67 4.43 11.35 -10.29
N GLU A 68 3.65 10.44 -9.70
CA GLU A 68 2.83 10.72 -8.53
C GLU A 68 3.47 10.14 -7.26
N THR A 69 3.55 10.96 -6.22
CA THR A 69 4.04 10.58 -4.87
C THR A 69 2.94 10.65 -3.81
N ASN A 70 1.70 10.52 -4.25
CA ASN A 70 0.49 10.98 -3.57
C ASN A 70 0.36 10.64 -2.08
#